data_AF-B3LKX9-F1
#
_entry.id   AF-B3LKX9-F1
#
_cell.length_a   1.000
_cell.length_b   1.000
_cell.length_c   1.000
_cell.angle_alpha   90.00
_cell.angle_beta   90.00
_cell.angle_gamma   90.00
#
_symmetry.space_group_name_H-M   'P 1'
#
loop_
_entity.id
_entity.type
_entity.pdbx_description
1 polymer ?
#
loop_
_entity_poly.entity_id
_entity_poly.type
_entity_poly.pdbx_seq_one_letter_code
_entity_poly.pdbx_strand_id
1 'polypeptide(L)'
;MSAVGPGSNAGASVNGGSATAIATLLRNHKELKQRQGLFQAKQTDFFRYKRFVRALHSEEYANKSARQPEIYPTIPSNKIEDQLKSREIFIQLIKAQMVIPVKKLHSQECKEHGLKPSKDFPHLIVSNKAQLEADEYFVWNYNPRTYMDYLIVIGVVSIILALVCYPLWPRSMRRGSYYVSLGAFGILAGFFAVAILRLILYVLSLIVYKDVGGFWIFPNLFEDCGVLESFKPLYGFGEKDTYSYKKKLKRMKKKQAKRESNKKKAINEKAEQN
;
A
#
# COMPACT_ATOMS: atom_id res chain seq x y z
N MET A 1 -69.51 -16.17 2.39
CA MET A 1 -68.80 -15.30 3.37
C MET A 1 -68.19 -16.24 4.39
N SER A 2 -66.89 -16.43 4.52
CA SER A 2 -65.81 -15.44 4.49
C SER A 2 -64.51 -16.06 3.97
N ALA A 3 -63.77 -15.30 3.18
CA ALA A 3 -62.42 -15.63 2.74
C ALA A 3 -61.44 -15.44 3.91
N VAL A 4 -60.65 -16.47 4.21
CA VAL A 4 -59.49 -16.39 5.10
C VAL A 4 -58.33 -15.86 4.27
N GLY A 5 -57.85 -14.65 4.58
CA GLY A 5 -56.69 -14.05 3.93
C GLY A 5 -55.38 -14.73 4.33
N PRO A 6 -54.39 -14.83 3.44
CA PRO A 6 -53.07 -15.33 3.82
C PRO A 6 -52.32 -14.26 4.60
N GLY A 7 -52.10 -14.54 5.88
CA GLY A 7 -51.29 -13.74 6.78
C GLY A 7 -49.84 -13.66 6.34
N SER A 8 -49.33 -12.43 6.39
CA SER A 8 -47.94 -12.04 6.26
C SER A 8 -47.05 -12.73 7.29
N ASN A 9 -46.16 -13.61 6.85
CA ASN A 9 -44.98 -14.01 7.61
C ASN A 9 -43.73 -13.49 6.90
N ALA A 10 -43.33 -12.27 7.24
CA ALA A 10 -42.06 -11.67 6.86
C ALA A 10 -40.92 -12.30 7.69
N GLY A 11 -40.62 -13.56 7.41
CA GLY A 11 -39.33 -14.16 7.72
C GLY A 11 -38.37 -13.86 6.57
N ALA A 12 -37.83 -12.64 6.51
CA ALA A 12 -36.78 -12.32 5.55
C ALA A 12 -35.53 -13.11 5.90
N SER A 13 -35.41 -14.32 5.36
CA SER A 13 -34.17 -15.08 5.36
C SER A 13 -33.12 -14.24 4.64
N VAL A 14 -32.25 -13.61 5.43
CA VAL A 14 -31.21 -12.73 4.90
C VAL A 14 -30.23 -13.58 4.09
N ASN A 15 -30.32 -13.43 2.76
CA ASN A 15 -29.63 -14.23 1.75
C ASN A 15 -28.11 -13.97 1.77
N GLY A 16 -27.28 -14.97 1.48
CA GLY A 16 -25.81 -14.83 1.45
C GLY A 16 -25.27 -13.69 0.55
N GLY A 17 -26.08 -13.19 -0.40
CA GLY A 17 -25.77 -12.00 -1.19
C GLY A 17 -25.70 -10.68 -0.40
N SER A 18 -26.43 -10.55 0.71
CA SER A 18 -26.37 -9.35 1.57
C SER A 18 -25.00 -9.20 2.24
N ALA A 19 -24.43 -10.30 2.72
CA ALA A 19 -23.12 -10.30 3.37
C ALA A 19 -22.01 -9.84 2.42
N THR A 20 -22.02 -10.32 1.17
CA THR A 20 -21.09 -9.87 0.13
C THR A 20 -21.27 -8.40 -0.22
N ALA A 21 -22.51 -7.91 -0.29
CA ALA A 21 -22.82 -6.52 -0.59
C ALA A 21 -22.33 -5.57 0.51
N ILE A 22 -22.53 -5.94 1.78
CA ILE A 22 -22.08 -5.20 2.96
C ILE A 22 -20.56 -5.21 3.06
N ALA A 23 -19.94 -6.38 2.87
CA ALA A 23 -18.48 -6.51 2.88
C ALA A 23 -17.84 -5.67 1.77
N THR A 24 -18.39 -5.69 0.56
CA THR A 24 -17.91 -4.88 -0.58
C THR A 24 -18.01 -3.39 -0.29
N LEU A 25 -19.13 -2.95 0.30
CA LEU A 25 -19.32 -1.55 0.67
C LEU A 25 -18.32 -1.09 1.73
N LEU A 26 -18.15 -1.88 2.80
CA LEU A 26 -17.41 -1.44 3.98
C LEU A 26 -15.92 -1.80 3.94
N ARG A 27 -15.45 -2.61 2.98
CA ARG A 27 -14.08 -3.17 2.93
C ARG A 27 -12.96 -2.16 3.14
N ASN A 28 -13.12 -0.95 2.57
CA ASN A 28 -12.12 0.11 2.60
C ASN A 28 -12.62 1.36 3.34
N HIS A 29 -13.68 1.24 4.14
CA HIS A 29 -14.28 2.37 4.83
C HIS A 29 -13.34 2.98 5.89
N LYS A 30 -13.25 4.31 5.91
CA LYS A 30 -12.33 5.06 6.78
C LYS A 30 -12.50 4.77 8.28
N GLU A 31 -13.74 4.51 8.73
CA GLU A 31 -14.04 4.26 10.14
C GLU A 31 -13.52 2.93 10.67
N LEU A 32 -13.21 1.96 9.79
CA LEU A 32 -12.61 0.69 10.21
C LEU A 32 -11.25 0.92 10.86
N LYS A 33 -10.51 1.96 10.43
CA LYS A 33 -9.13 2.24 10.84
C LYS A 33 -8.27 0.97 10.81
N GLN A 34 -8.47 0.17 9.75
CA GLN A 34 -7.82 -1.11 9.59
C GLN A 34 -6.32 -0.92 9.46
N ARG A 35 -5.58 -1.86 10.04
CA ARG A 35 -4.11 -1.89 10.00
C ARG A 35 -3.68 -3.18 9.33
N GLN A 36 -2.44 -3.21 8.86
CA GLN A 36 -1.86 -4.43 8.32
C GLN A 36 -1.22 -5.26 9.44
N GLY A 37 -1.44 -6.56 9.40
CA GLY A 37 -0.82 -7.54 10.27
C GLY A 37 -0.43 -8.79 9.47
N LEU A 38 0.37 -9.66 10.08
CA LEU A 38 0.78 -10.92 9.47
C LEU A 38 -0.17 -12.03 9.92
N PHE A 39 -0.98 -12.52 9.00
CA PHE A 39 -1.85 -13.67 9.19
C PHE A 39 -1.38 -14.78 8.25
N GLN A 40 -1.02 -15.96 8.79
CA GLN A 40 -0.50 -17.09 8.01
C GLN A 40 0.65 -16.70 7.04
N ALA A 41 1.61 -15.91 7.54
CA ALA A 41 2.73 -15.37 6.76
C ALA A 41 2.37 -14.37 5.63
N LYS A 42 1.09 -14.00 5.47
CA LYS A 42 0.63 -12.98 4.52
C LYS A 42 0.23 -11.69 5.24
N GLN A 43 0.58 -10.55 4.65
CA GLN A 43 0.07 -9.25 5.09
C GLN A 43 -1.44 -9.16 4.82
N THR A 44 -2.21 -8.94 5.88
CA THR A 44 -3.67 -8.91 5.83
C THR A 44 -4.20 -7.74 6.66
N ASP A 45 -5.27 -7.11 6.17
CA ASP A 45 -5.93 -6.03 6.89
C ASP A 45 -6.76 -6.60 8.04
N PHE A 46 -6.62 -5.98 9.21
CA PHE A 46 -7.43 -6.31 10.39
C PHE A 46 -8.00 -5.06 11.05
N PHE A 47 -9.16 -5.23 11.68
CA PHE A 47 -9.88 -4.16 12.37
C PHE A 47 -10.51 -4.71 13.65
N ARG A 48 -11.08 -3.80 14.47
CA ARG A 48 -11.81 -4.16 15.68
C ARG A 48 -13.31 -4.13 15.44
N TYR A 49 -14.07 -5.02 16.10
CA TYR A 49 -15.52 -5.07 15.95
C TYR A 49 -16.20 -3.71 16.20
N LYS A 50 -15.84 -2.97 17.26
CA LYS A 50 -16.42 -1.63 17.51
C LYS A 50 -16.19 -0.61 16.39
N ARG A 51 -15.15 -0.79 15.57
CA ARG A 51 -14.88 0.08 14.41
C ARG A 51 -15.78 -0.28 13.24
N PHE A 52 -16.11 -1.56 13.09
CA PHE A 52 -17.11 -2.03 12.14
C PHE A 52 -18.50 -1.47 12.47
N VAL A 53 -18.91 -1.52 13.74
CA VAL A 53 -20.18 -0.90 14.17
C VAL A 53 -20.24 0.59 13.84
N ARG A 54 -19.13 1.33 13.97
CA ARG A 54 -19.08 2.74 13.53
C ARG A 54 -19.19 2.89 12.01
N ALA A 55 -18.64 1.96 11.25
CA ALA A 55 -18.76 1.95 9.80
C ALA A 55 -20.20 1.65 9.34
N LEU A 56 -20.95 0.85 10.10
CA LEU A 56 -22.39 0.63 9.88
C LEU A 56 -23.23 1.90 10.13
N HIS A 57 -22.78 2.79 11.02
CA HIS A 57 -23.41 4.08 11.29
C HIS A 57 -22.95 5.21 10.36
N SER A 58 -22.24 4.89 9.26
CA SER A 58 -21.82 5.91 8.32
C SER A 58 -22.94 6.31 7.37
N GLU A 59 -22.85 7.53 6.84
CA GLU A 59 -23.75 8.04 5.80
C GLU A 59 -23.79 7.11 4.58
N GLU A 60 -22.67 6.46 4.25
CA GLU A 60 -22.56 5.55 3.10
C GLU A 60 -23.46 4.31 3.28
N TYR A 61 -23.49 3.77 4.50
CA TYR A 61 -24.35 2.64 4.84
C TYR A 61 -25.81 3.08 4.96
N ALA A 62 -26.08 4.20 5.65
CA ALA A 62 -27.43 4.73 5.82
C ALA A 62 -28.13 5.02 4.48
N ASN A 63 -27.41 5.61 3.53
CA ASN A 63 -27.95 5.89 2.19
C ASN A 63 -28.27 4.61 1.40
N LYS A 64 -27.48 3.54 1.59
CA LYS A 64 -27.71 2.27 0.90
C LYS A 64 -28.82 1.43 1.53
N SER A 65 -28.90 1.40 2.86
CA SER A 65 -30.00 0.73 3.57
C SER A 65 -31.34 1.42 3.36
N ALA A 66 -31.36 2.75 3.21
CA ALA A 66 -32.57 3.49 2.85
C ALA A 66 -33.06 3.16 1.43
N ARG A 67 -32.16 2.94 0.47
CA ARG A 67 -32.52 2.64 -0.92
C ARG A 67 -32.83 1.16 -1.17
N GLN A 68 -32.14 0.27 -0.46
CA GLN A 68 -32.17 -1.18 -0.70
C GLN A 68 -32.24 -1.94 0.63
N PRO A 69 -33.38 -1.87 1.34
CA PRO A 69 -33.53 -2.49 2.66
C PRO A 69 -33.41 -4.03 2.62
N GLU A 70 -33.79 -4.65 1.49
CA GLU A 70 -33.68 -6.09 1.26
C GLU A 70 -32.23 -6.61 1.26
N ILE A 71 -31.28 -5.75 0.86
CA ILE A 71 -29.84 -6.11 0.75
C ILE A 71 -29.06 -5.59 1.95
N TYR A 72 -29.39 -4.38 2.41
CA TYR A 72 -28.71 -3.70 3.52
C TYR A 72 -29.71 -3.48 4.65
N PRO A 73 -29.69 -4.31 5.70
CA PRO A 73 -30.61 -4.16 6.82
C PRO A 73 -30.49 -2.79 7.48
N THR A 74 -31.62 -2.14 7.75
CA THR A 74 -31.66 -0.86 8.45
C THR A 74 -31.31 -1.03 9.93
N ILE A 75 -30.63 -0.05 10.50
CA ILE A 75 -30.21 -0.06 11.91
C ILE A 75 -31.19 0.82 12.70
N PRO A 76 -31.89 0.27 13.71
CA PRO A 76 -32.80 1.06 14.55
C PRO A 76 -32.06 2.13 15.35
N SER A 77 -32.77 3.21 15.73
CA SER A 77 -32.21 4.28 16.57
C SER A 77 -32.08 3.89 18.05
N ASN A 78 -32.79 2.84 18.50
CA ASN A 78 -32.69 2.36 19.87
C ASN A 78 -31.35 1.65 20.08
N LYS A 79 -30.61 2.06 21.12
CA LYS A 79 -29.26 1.57 21.42
C LYS A 79 -29.16 0.05 21.64
N ILE A 80 -30.18 -0.58 22.24
CA ILE A 80 -30.16 -2.03 22.49
C ILE A 80 -30.41 -2.80 21.19
N GLU A 81 -31.37 -2.34 20.39
CA GLU A 81 -31.72 -2.96 19.12
C GLU A 81 -30.64 -2.76 18.05
N ASP A 82 -29.99 -1.59 18.03
CA ASP A 82 -28.81 -1.33 17.21
C ASP A 82 -27.71 -2.37 17.49
N GLN A 83 -27.36 -2.56 18.76
CA GLN A 83 -26.32 -3.54 19.12
C GLN A 83 -26.70 -4.95 18.68
N LEU A 84 -27.97 -5.35 18.86
CA LEU A 84 -28.45 -6.66 18.44
C LEU A 84 -28.38 -6.82 16.91
N LYS A 85 -28.82 -5.82 16.16
CA LYS A 85 -28.84 -5.87 14.69
C LYS A 85 -27.45 -5.79 14.08
N SER A 86 -26.59 -4.92 14.62
CA SER A 86 -25.18 -4.81 14.25
C SER A 86 -24.41 -6.12 14.49
N ARG A 87 -24.72 -6.85 15.59
CA ARG A 87 -24.17 -8.19 15.84
C ARG A 87 -24.68 -9.19 14.82
N GLU A 88 -25.99 -9.21 14.54
CA GLU A 88 -26.60 -10.11 13.55
C GLU A 88 -25.97 -9.95 12.15
N ILE A 89 -25.83 -8.72 11.66
CA ILE A 89 -25.17 -8.40 10.39
C ILE A 89 -23.74 -8.94 10.38
N PHE A 90 -22.98 -8.70 11.46
CA PHE A 90 -21.60 -9.12 11.52
C PHE A 90 -21.43 -10.65 11.62
N ILE A 91 -22.36 -11.34 12.29
CA ILE A 91 -22.42 -12.80 12.31
C ILE A 91 -22.62 -13.35 10.90
N GLN A 92 -23.41 -12.68 10.05
CA GLN A 92 -23.56 -13.10 8.65
C GLN A 92 -22.24 -12.99 7.88
N LEU A 93 -21.44 -11.95 8.12
CA LEU A 93 -20.10 -11.83 7.52
C LEU A 93 -19.15 -12.95 7.96
N ILE A 94 -19.24 -13.38 9.23
CA ILE A 94 -18.47 -14.53 9.75
C ILE A 94 -18.96 -15.84 9.12
N LYS A 95 -20.28 -16.06 9.06
CA LYS A 95 -20.87 -17.25 8.42
C LYS A 95 -20.50 -17.35 6.94
N ALA A 96 -20.44 -16.22 6.23
CA ALA A 96 -19.99 -16.13 4.85
C ALA A 96 -18.45 -16.21 4.68
N GLN A 97 -17.69 -16.42 5.78
CA GLN A 97 -16.22 -16.52 5.78
C GLN A 97 -15.50 -15.30 5.21
N MET A 98 -16.15 -14.13 5.23
CA MET A 98 -15.57 -12.87 4.72
C MET A 98 -14.67 -12.20 5.75
N VAL A 99 -14.85 -12.53 7.02
CA VAL A 99 -14.01 -12.11 8.13
C VAL A 99 -13.69 -13.30 9.03
N ILE A 100 -12.48 -13.31 9.58
CA ILE A 100 -12.02 -14.38 10.47
C ILE A 100 -11.66 -13.77 11.83
N PRO A 101 -12.15 -14.32 12.96
CA PRO A 101 -11.76 -13.87 14.29
C PRO A 101 -10.29 -14.18 14.54
N VAL A 102 -9.54 -13.17 14.99
CA VAL A 102 -8.11 -13.32 15.26
C VAL A 102 -7.71 -12.76 16.61
N LYS A 103 -6.70 -13.37 17.22
CA LYS A 103 -5.97 -12.79 18.35
C LYS A 103 -4.73 -12.08 17.80
N LYS A 104 -4.58 -10.81 18.15
CA LYS A 104 -3.34 -10.06 17.89
C LYS A 104 -2.32 -10.46 18.94
N LEU A 105 -1.24 -11.11 18.51
CA LEU A 105 -0.16 -11.53 19.39
C LEU A 105 0.73 -10.37 19.79
N HIS A 106 1.18 -10.38 21.05
CA HIS A 106 2.30 -9.57 21.49
C HIS A 106 3.64 -10.21 21.11
N SER A 107 4.73 -9.43 21.11
CA SER A 107 6.07 -9.90 20.73
C SER A 107 6.54 -11.11 21.55
N GLN A 108 6.14 -11.18 22.81
CA GLN A 108 6.46 -12.30 23.70
C GLN A 108 5.67 -13.56 23.33
N GLU A 109 4.36 -13.43 23.10
CA GLU A 109 3.47 -14.53 22.70
C GLU A 109 3.82 -15.10 21.31
N CYS A 110 4.46 -14.31 20.44
CA CYS A 110 4.92 -14.81 19.14
C CYS A 110 5.88 -16.00 19.30
N LYS A 111 6.77 -15.97 20.31
CA LYS A 111 7.75 -17.05 20.55
C LYS A 111 7.08 -18.34 21.01
N GLU A 112 6.03 -18.23 21.82
CA GLU A 112 5.23 -19.36 22.30
C GLU A 112 4.51 -20.08 21.15
N HIS A 113 4.10 -19.31 20.13
CA HIS A 113 3.47 -19.84 18.92
C HIS A 113 4.47 -20.18 17.80
N GLY A 114 5.78 -20.22 18.08
CA GLY A 114 6.80 -20.57 17.09
C GLY A 114 7.01 -19.53 15.98
N LEU A 115 6.54 -18.30 16.18
CA LEU A 115 6.62 -17.19 15.24
C LEU A 115 7.75 -16.22 15.64
N LYS A 116 8.50 -15.72 14.66
CA LYS A 116 9.53 -14.70 14.87
C LYS A 116 8.88 -13.31 14.87
N PRO A 117 9.03 -12.49 15.92
CA PRO A 117 8.43 -11.16 15.97
C PRO A 117 8.91 -10.28 14.81
N SER A 118 7.97 -9.71 14.05
CA SER A 118 8.27 -8.68 13.04
C SER A 118 8.28 -7.29 13.67
N LYS A 119 9.16 -6.41 13.15
CA LYS A 119 9.26 -5.01 13.61
C LYS A 119 8.13 -4.13 13.07
N ASP A 120 7.65 -4.44 11.88
CA ASP A 120 6.73 -3.57 11.14
C ASP A 120 5.27 -3.96 11.35
N PHE A 121 4.99 -5.24 11.56
CA PHE A 121 3.63 -5.78 11.59
C PHE A 121 3.40 -6.75 12.76
N PRO A 122 2.26 -6.65 13.47
CA PRO A 122 1.90 -7.64 14.50
C PRO A 122 1.50 -8.97 13.86
N HIS A 123 1.76 -10.07 14.56
CA HIS A 123 1.25 -11.39 14.16
C HIS A 123 -0.20 -11.58 14.62
N LEU A 124 -0.97 -12.22 13.75
CA LEU A 124 -2.38 -12.53 13.95
C LEU A 124 -2.55 -14.05 13.85
N ILE A 125 -3.19 -14.65 14.84
CA ILE A 125 -3.57 -16.07 14.82
C ILE A 125 -5.08 -16.20 14.92
N VAL A 126 -5.64 -17.28 14.38
CA VAL A 126 -7.07 -17.57 14.47
C VAL A 126 -7.46 -17.71 15.95
N SER A 127 -8.55 -17.04 16.36
CA SER A 127 -9.13 -17.20 17.68
C SER A 127 -10.21 -18.27 17.65
N ASN A 128 -10.20 -19.21 18.60
CA ASN A 128 -11.27 -20.20 18.79
C ASN A 128 -12.48 -19.61 19.53
N LYS A 129 -12.38 -18.37 20.02
CA LYS A 129 -13.44 -17.64 20.71
C LYS A 129 -13.84 -16.45 19.86
N ALA A 130 -15.11 -16.40 19.45
CA ALA A 130 -15.73 -15.29 18.73
C ALA A 130 -16.93 -14.76 19.51
N GLN A 131 -16.68 -14.05 20.60
CA GLN A 131 -17.73 -13.55 21.51
C GLN A 131 -18.31 -12.20 21.06
N LEU A 132 -17.74 -11.60 20.01
CA LEU A 132 -18.13 -10.30 19.45
C LEU A 132 -18.06 -9.20 20.51
N GLU A 133 -16.95 -9.16 21.23
CA GLU A 133 -16.66 -8.04 22.13
C GLU A 133 -16.14 -6.82 21.36
N ALA A 134 -16.30 -5.63 21.94
CA ALA A 134 -15.99 -4.37 21.26
C ALA A 134 -14.54 -4.28 20.74
N ASP A 135 -13.58 -4.86 21.47
CA ASP A 135 -12.15 -4.80 21.15
C ASP A 135 -11.58 -6.07 20.50
N GLU A 136 -12.44 -7.01 20.13
CA GLU A 136 -12.05 -8.21 19.40
C GLU A 136 -11.59 -7.88 17.97
N TYR A 137 -10.54 -8.56 17.50
CA TYR A 137 -9.93 -8.31 16.20
C TYR A 137 -10.42 -9.31 15.14
N PHE A 138 -10.62 -8.79 13.94
CA PHE A 138 -11.03 -9.58 12.78
C PHE A 138 -10.15 -9.22 11.59
N VAL A 139 -9.75 -10.22 10.80
CA VAL A 139 -9.09 -10.03 9.50
C VAL A 139 -10.10 -10.11 8.38
N TRP A 140 -9.88 -9.34 7.32
CA TRP A 140 -10.61 -9.54 6.07
C TRP A 140 -10.10 -10.78 5.35
N ASN A 141 -11.02 -11.69 5.03
CA ASN A 141 -10.83 -12.80 4.10
C ASN A 141 -11.66 -12.59 2.82
N TYR A 142 -11.89 -11.32 2.46
CA TYR A 142 -12.61 -10.93 1.27
C TYR A 142 -11.91 -9.75 0.59
N ASN A 143 -11.68 -9.88 -0.71
CA ASN A 143 -11.11 -8.83 -1.54
C ASN A 143 -12.08 -8.58 -2.70
N PRO A 144 -12.83 -7.46 -2.68
CA PRO A 144 -13.74 -7.13 -3.78
C PRO A 144 -12.92 -6.91 -5.05
N ARG A 145 -13.39 -7.50 -6.15
CA ARG A 145 -12.79 -7.30 -7.47
C ARG A 145 -13.01 -5.85 -7.89
N THR A 146 -11.93 -5.11 -8.11
CA THR A 146 -12.02 -3.74 -8.58
C THR A 146 -11.93 -3.72 -10.11
N TYR A 147 -12.54 -2.73 -10.78
CA TYR A 147 -12.40 -2.56 -12.24
C TYR A 147 -10.93 -2.48 -12.69
N MET A 148 -10.05 -1.95 -11.84
CA MET A 148 -8.61 -1.93 -12.07
C MET A 148 -8.01 -3.33 -12.20
N ASP A 149 -8.48 -4.32 -11.43
CA ASP A 149 -7.99 -5.70 -11.52
C ASP A 149 -8.32 -6.28 -12.90
N TYR A 150 -9.52 -6.01 -13.41
CA TYR A 150 -9.92 -6.43 -14.75
C TYR A 150 -9.09 -5.74 -15.83
N LEU A 151 -8.85 -4.43 -15.72
CA LEU A 151 -8.01 -3.68 -16.65
C LEU A 151 -6.56 -4.20 -16.67
N ILE A 152 -6.00 -4.56 -15.51
CA ILE A 152 -4.68 -5.15 -15.40
C ILE A 152 -4.65 -6.50 -16.11
N VAL A 153 -5.63 -7.36 -15.86
CA VAL A 153 -5.70 -8.68 -16.51
C VAL A 153 -5.84 -8.54 -18.03
N ILE A 154 -6.76 -7.69 -18.51
CA ILE A 154 -6.94 -7.42 -19.94
C ILE A 154 -5.66 -6.84 -20.55
N GLY A 155 -5.00 -5.90 -19.86
CA GLY A 155 -3.73 -5.33 -20.29
C GLY A 155 -2.64 -6.39 -20.44
N VAL A 156 -2.43 -7.21 -19.43
CA VAL A 156 -1.43 -8.30 -19.46
C VAL A 156 -1.73 -9.29 -20.60
N VAL A 157 -2.98 -9.72 -20.73
CA VAL A 157 -3.40 -10.63 -21.81
C VAL A 157 -3.18 -10.00 -23.19
N SER A 158 -3.53 -8.72 -23.36
CA SER A 158 -3.33 -8.01 -24.63
C SER A 158 -1.87 -7.88 -25.02
N ILE A 159 -0.96 -7.65 -24.06
CA ILE A 159 0.48 -7.57 -24.29
C ILE A 159 1.01 -8.93 -24.72
N ILE A 160 0.65 -10.00 -24.02
CA ILE A 160 1.06 -11.36 -24.35
C ILE A 160 0.56 -11.73 -25.75
N LEU A 161 -0.72 -11.45 -26.05
CA LEU A 161 -1.30 -11.70 -27.36
C LEU A 161 -0.57 -10.91 -28.46
N ALA A 162 -0.27 -9.63 -28.23
CA ALA A 162 0.47 -8.81 -29.18
C ALA A 162 1.86 -9.39 -29.49
N LEU A 163 2.57 -9.89 -28.46
CA LEU A 163 3.88 -10.53 -28.62
C LEU A 163 3.80 -11.86 -29.37
N VAL A 164 2.87 -12.74 -29.01
CA VAL A 164 2.69 -14.04 -29.68
C VAL A 164 2.25 -13.85 -31.14
N CYS A 165 1.40 -12.85 -31.40
CA CYS A 165 0.95 -12.50 -32.74
C CYS A 165 1.97 -11.68 -33.55
N TYR A 166 3.20 -11.48 -33.07
CA TYR A 166 4.27 -10.80 -33.83
C TYR A 166 4.40 -11.27 -35.30
N PRO A 167 4.27 -12.57 -35.63
CA PRO A 167 4.30 -13.03 -37.03
C PRO A 167 3.20 -12.42 -37.91
N LEU A 168 2.06 -12.08 -37.33
CA LEU A 168 0.90 -11.49 -38.02
C LEU A 168 0.99 -9.97 -38.16
N TRP A 169 2.01 -9.32 -37.57
CA TRP A 169 2.10 -7.87 -37.58
C TRP A 169 2.29 -7.30 -39.00
N PRO A 170 1.66 -6.16 -39.32
CA PRO A 170 1.86 -5.50 -40.60
C PRO A 170 3.31 -5.06 -40.77
N ARG A 171 3.79 -5.00 -42.02
CA ARG A 171 5.21 -4.73 -42.33
C ARG A 171 5.72 -3.41 -41.71
N SER A 172 4.87 -2.39 -41.58
CA SER A 172 5.24 -1.12 -40.95
C SER A 172 5.53 -1.27 -39.45
N MET A 173 4.76 -2.07 -38.72
CA MET A 173 4.95 -2.27 -37.28
C MET A 173 6.21 -3.09 -36.97
N ARG A 174 6.53 -4.07 -37.83
CA ARG A 174 7.79 -4.84 -37.75
C ARG A 174 9.03 -3.97 -37.97
N ARG A 175 8.96 -3.01 -38.90
CA ARG A 175 10.04 -2.02 -39.06
C ARG A 175 10.15 -1.12 -37.84
N GLY A 176 9.02 -0.69 -37.28
CA GLY A 176 8.98 0.07 -36.03
C GLY A 176 9.68 -0.66 -34.89
N SER A 177 9.33 -1.93 -34.62
CA SER A 177 9.97 -2.72 -33.58
C SER A 177 11.48 -2.91 -33.83
N TYR A 178 11.89 -3.13 -35.08
CA TYR A 178 13.31 -3.22 -35.44
C TYR A 178 14.08 -1.94 -35.07
N TYR A 179 13.56 -0.75 -35.45
CA TYR A 179 14.21 0.52 -35.12
C TYR A 179 14.16 0.86 -33.63
N VAL A 180 13.07 0.49 -32.94
CA VAL A 180 12.98 0.64 -31.47
C VAL A 180 14.04 -0.23 -30.79
N SER A 181 14.18 -1.50 -31.20
CA SER A 181 15.23 -2.38 -30.69
C SER A 181 16.62 -1.84 -31.00
N LEU A 182 16.87 -1.38 -32.23
CA LEU A 182 18.15 -0.79 -32.60
C LEU A 182 18.45 0.50 -31.81
N GLY A 183 17.45 1.34 -31.58
CA GLY A 183 17.56 2.54 -30.74
C GLY A 183 17.85 2.20 -29.29
N ALA A 184 17.20 1.18 -28.73
CA ALA A 184 17.50 0.69 -27.38
C ALA A 184 18.93 0.16 -27.27
N PHE A 185 19.41 -0.60 -28.26
CA PHE A 185 20.81 -1.03 -28.34
C PHE A 185 21.77 0.16 -28.50
N GLY A 186 21.39 1.19 -29.25
CA GLY A 186 22.17 2.43 -29.39
C GLY A 186 22.31 3.20 -28.08
N ILE A 187 21.21 3.36 -27.34
CA ILE A 187 21.21 3.99 -26.00
C ILE A 187 22.07 3.15 -25.04
N LEU A 188 21.92 1.83 -25.07
CA LEU A 188 22.70 0.91 -24.24
C LEU A 188 24.20 0.98 -24.57
N ALA A 189 24.57 0.97 -25.86
CA ALA A 189 25.94 1.11 -26.32
C ALA A 189 26.52 2.49 -25.95
N GLY A 190 25.73 3.56 -26.07
CA GLY A 190 26.11 4.90 -25.64
C GLY A 190 26.37 4.97 -24.13
N PHE A 191 25.56 4.29 -23.32
CA PHE A 191 25.78 4.18 -21.88
C PHE A 191 27.11 3.47 -21.56
N PHE A 192 27.42 2.37 -22.23
CA PHE A 192 28.71 1.68 -22.09
C PHE A 192 29.89 2.54 -22.56
N ALA A 193 29.75 3.25 -23.68
CA ALA A 193 30.80 4.14 -24.19
C ALA A 193 31.14 5.24 -23.17
N VAL A 194 30.13 5.88 -22.56
CA VAL A 194 30.35 6.87 -21.50
C VAL A 194 31.01 6.24 -20.28
N ALA A 195 30.60 5.04 -19.87
CA ALA A 195 31.20 4.33 -18.74
C ALA A 195 32.68 3.98 -18.97
N ILE A 196 33.03 3.51 -20.18
CA ILE A 196 34.42 3.20 -20.55
C ILE A 196 35.26 4.48 -20.64
N LEU A 197 34.75 5.52 -21.31
CA LEU A 197 35.43 6.81 -21.41
C LEU A 197 35.71 7.39 -20.01
N ARG A 198 34.72 7.31 -19.12
CA ARG A 198 34.84 7.71 -17.71
C ARG A 198 35.98 6.94 -17.02
N LEU A 199 36.09 5.62 -17.23
CA LEU A 199 37.15 4.82 -16.64
C LEU A 199 38.54 5.23 -17.16
N ILE A 200 38.69 5.39 -18.47
CA ILE A 200 39.96 5.76 -19.10
C ILE A 200 40.42 7.13 -18.59
N LEU A 201 39.55 8.13 -18.61
CA LEU A 201 39.88 9.47 -18.16
C LEU A 201 40.19 9.52 -16.66
N TYR A 202 39.47 8.74 -15.86
CA TYR A 202 39.76 8.62 -14.44
C TYR A 202 41.16 8.04 -14.21
N VAL A 203 41.52 6.93 -14.88
CA VAL A 203 42.85 6.31 -14.75
C VAL A 203 43.96 7.27 -15.21
N LEU A 204 43.79 7.95 -16.35
CA LEU A 204 44.76 8.92 -16.86
C LEU A 204 44.93 10.10 -15.91
N SER A 205 43.82 10.68 -15.42
CA SER A 205 43.87 11.80 -14.49
C SER A 205 44.46 11.44 -13.13
N LEU A 206 44.32 10.19 -12.69
CA LEU A 206 44.91 9.70 -11.44
C LEU A 206 46.44 9.60 -11.53
N ILE A 207 46.99 9.35 -12.72
CA ILE A 207 48.44 9.38 -12.93
C ILE A 207 48.99 10.81 -12.81
N VAL A 208 48.24 11.82 -13.29
CA VAL A 208 48.68 13.22 -13.36
C VAL A 208 48.35 14.02 -12.09
N TYR A 209 47.18 13.80 -11.48
CA TYR A 209 46.62 14.62 -10.40
C TYR A 209 46.32 13.80 -9.13
N LYS A 210 47.32 13.09 -8.60
CA LYS A 210 47.16 12.23 -7.41
C LYS A 210 46.60 12.97 -6.17
N ASP A 211 46.96 14.24 -5.98
CA ASP A 211 46.65 14.98 -4.74
C ASP A 211 45.24 15.60 -4.69
N VAL A 212 44.61 15.84 -5.85
CA VAL A 212 43.29 16.51 -5.94
C VAL A 212 42.15 15.50 -6.13
N GLY A 213 42.48 14.26 -6.51
CA GLY A 213 41.54 13.19 -6.84
C GLY A 213 41.25 13.13 -8.34
N GLY A 214 40.90 11.93 -8.83
CA GLY A 214 40.69 11.70 -10.26
C GLY A 214 39.55 12.53 -10.85
N PHE A 215 39.69 12.86 -12.14
CA PHE A 215 38.70 13.53 -12.96
C PHE A 215 37.57 12.58 -13.33
N TRP A 216 36.34 13.03 -13.15
CA TRP A 216 35.14 12.27 -13.48
C TRP A 216 34.30 13.03 -14.51
N ILE A 217 34.04 12.40 -15.65
CA ILE A 217 32.96 12.81 -16.55
C ILE A 217 31.65 12.22 -16.04
N PHE A 218 30.62 13.07 -15.91
CA PHE A 218 29.32 12.75 -15.33
C PHE A 218 29.43 12.01 -13.98
N PRO A 219 29.89 12.69 -12.91
CA PRO A 219 30.08 12.08 -11.59
C PRO A 219 28.82 11.35 -11.08
N ASN A 220 27.62 11.82 -11.47
CA ASN A 220 26.33 11.33 -10.97
C ASN A 220 25.71 10.18 -11.79
N LEU A 221 26.38 9.68 -12.83
CA LEU A 221 25.77 8.72 -13.77
C LEU A 221 25.29 7.40 -13.11
N PHE A 222 26.00 6.94 -12.08
CA PHE A 222 25.68 5.72 -11.32
C PHE A 222 25.15 6.00 -9.91
N GLU A 223 24.86 7.25 -9.58
CA GLU A 223 24.26 7.60 -8.30
C GLU A 223 22.73 7.53 -8.36
N ASP A 224 22.08 7.33 -7.21
CA ASP A 224 20.61 7.29 -7.07
C ASP A 224 19.95 8.65 -7.37
N CYS A 225 19.96 9.03 -8.64
CA CYS A 225 19.50 10.28 -9.20
C CYS A 225 18.52 10.00 -10.35
N GLY A 226 17.62 10.94 -10.64
CA GLY A 226 16.82 10.86 -11.86
C GLY A 226 17.69 10.96 -13.11
N VAL A 227 17.22 10.44 -14.25
CA VAL A 227 17.99 10.37 -15.51
C VAL A 227 18.59 11.73 -15.91
N LEU A 228 17.84 12.83 -15.76
CA LEU A 228 18.34 14.17 -16.13
C LEU A 228 19.39 14.72 -15.15
N GLU A 229 19.33 14.33 -13.89
CA GLU A 229 20.28 14.73 -12.84
C GLU A 229 21.57 13.90 -12.92
N SER A 230 21.51 12.69 -13.48
CA SER A 230 22.68 11.84 -13.73
C SER A 230 23.69 12.48 -14.69
N PHE A 231 23.24 13.32 -15.64
CA PHE A 231 24.09 14.00 -16.62
C PHE A 231 24.56 15.40 -16.19
N LYS A 232 24.30 15.81 -14.94
CA LYS A 232 24.74 17.11 -14.41
C LYS A 232 25.42 16.92 -13.04
N PRO A 233 26.59 17.52 -12.78
CA PRO A 233 27.41 18.31 -13.68
C PRO A 233 28.10 17.46 -14.77
N LEU A 234 28.53 18.09 -15.87
CA LEU A 234 29.22 17.40 -16.99
C LEU A 234 30.57 16.80 -16.56
N TYR A 235 31.26 17.46 -15.65
CA TYR A 235 32.53 17.02 -15.09
C TYR A 235 32.60 17.34 -13.59
N GLY A 236 33.50 16.67 -12.88
CA GLY A 236 33.80 16.93 -11.48
C GLY A 236 35.18 16.38 -11.11
N PHE A 237 35.76 16.93 -10.06
CA PHE A 237 37.04 16.47 -9.52
C PHE A 237 36.85 15.81 -8.16
N GLY A 238 37.29 14.56 -8.04
CA GLY A 238 37.13 13.78 -6.82
C GLY A 238 35.66 13.62 -6.39
N GLU A 239 35.44 13.42 -5.09
CA GLU A 239 34.11 13.07 -4.55
C GLU A 239 33.25 14.29 -4.16
N LYS A 240 33.81 15.51 -4.21
CA LYS A 240 33.11 16.73 -3.74
C LYS A 240 31.96 17.15 -4.67
N ASP A 241 32.02 16.77 -5.94
CA ASP A 241 31.04 17.18 -6.96
C ASP A 241 29.89 16.19 -7.18
N THR A 242 29.92 15.05 -6.50
CA THR A 242 28.88 14.02 -6.59
C THR A 242 27.56 14.48 -5.93
N TYR A 243 26.43 14.01 -6.46
CA TYR A 243 25.11 14.28 -5.92
C TYR A 243 24.98 13.72 -4.50
N SER A 244 25.54 12.54 -4.21
CA SER A 244 25.58 11.96 -2.87
C SER A 244 26.29 12.87 -1.87
N TYR A 245 27.45 13.43 -2.24
CA TYR A 245 28.19 14.35 -1.37
C TYR A 245 27.41 15.65 -1.13
N LYS A 246 26.87 16.26 -2.19
CA LYS A 246 26.04 17.48 -2.09
C LYS A 246 24.77 17.24 -1.25
N LYS A 247 24.12 16.09 -1.40
CA LYS A 247 22.93 15.68 -0.63
C LYS A 247 23.29 15.46 0.85
N LYS A 248 24.42 14.82 1.14
CA LYS A 248 24.95 14.65 2.51
C LYS A 248 25.24 16.00 3.15
N LEU A 249 25.88 16.93 2.44
CA LEU A 249 26.17 18.27 2.93
C LEU A 249 24.89 19.06 3.26
N LYS A 250 23.88 19.03 2.37
CA LYS A 250 22.57 19.65 2.63
C LYS A 250 21.88 19.07 3.87
N ARG A 251 21.92 17.74 4.05
CA ARG A 251 21.35 17.06 5.24
C ARG A 251 22.06 17.49 6.53
N MET A 252 23.40 17.57 6.51
CA MET A 252 24.19 18.02 7.67
C MET A 252 23.86 19.47 8.05
N LYS A 253 23.81 20.39 7.07
CA LYS A 253 23.43 21.79 7.30
C LYS A 253 22.03 21.93 7.90
N LYS A 254 21.05 21.18 7.38
CA LYS A 254 19.68 21.16 7.93
C LYS A 254 19.63 20.66 9.37
N LYS A 255 20.45 19.65 9.71
CA LYS A 255 20.55 19.11 11.07
C LYS A 255 21.20 20.11 12.03
N GLN A 256 22.25 20.82 11.60
CA GLN A 256 22.89 21.89 12.37
C GLN A 256 21.92 23.05 12.62
N ALA A 257 21.24 23.55 11.59
CA ALA A 257 20.24 24.61 11.74
C ALA A 257 19.11 24.22 12.71
N LYS A 258 18.63 22.96 12.67
CA LYS A 258 17.64 22.45 13.62
C LYS A 258 18.18 22.43 15.06
N ARG A 259 19.43 21.98 15.27
CA ARG A 259 20.08 21.97 16.59
C ARG A 259 20.26 23.38 17.14
N GLU A 260 20.67 24.33 16.32
CA GLU A 260 20.80 25.74 16.70
C GLU A 260 19.45 26.36 17.05
N SER A 261 18.40 26.07 16.27
CA SER A 261 17.04 26.55 16.57
C SER A 261 16.51 25.99 17.90
N ASN A 262 16.75 24.70 18.18
CA ASN A 262 16.36 24.07 19.44
C ASN A 262 17.18 24.63 20.61
N LYS A 263 18.47 24.91 20.42
CA LYS A 263 19.32 25.52 21.45
C LYS A 263 18.87 26.95 21.77
N LYS A 264 18.51 27.75 20.75
CA LYS A 264 17.94 29.09 20.95
C LYS A 264 16.60 29.05 21.69
N LYS A 265 15.70 28.13 21.33
CA LYS A 265 14.42 27.93 22.03
C LYS A 265 14.61 27.56 23.50
N ALA A 266 15.52 26.62 23.79
CA ALA A 266 15.82 26.20 25.16
C ALA A 266 16.51 27.29 26.00
N ILE A 267 17.19 28.27 25.38
CA ILE A 267 17.76 29.44 26.07
C ILE A 267 16.65 30.45 26.37
N ASN A 268 15.73 30.69 25.43
CA ASN A 268 14.62 31.64 25.63
C ASN A 268 13.66 31.16 26.73
N GLU A 269 13.31 29.87 26.75
CA GLU A 269 12.46 29.29 27.80
C GLU A 269 13.09 29.38 29.20
N LYS A 270 14.42 29.36 29.30
CA LYS A 270 15.13 29.56 30.59
C LYS A 270 15.24 31.02 31.01
N ALA A 271 15.20 31.96 30.06
CA ALA A 271 15.21 33.38 30.34
C ALA A 271 13.82 33.89 30.78
N GLU A 272 12.74 33.21 30.39
CA GLU A 272 11.36 33.54 30.78
C GLU A 272 10.96 32.94 32.16
N GLN A 273 11.79 32.06 32.75
CA GLN A 273 11.55 31.40 34.04
C GLN A 273 12.38 31.96 35.21
N ASN A 274 13.24 32.95 34.95
CA ASN A 274 14.00 33.71 35.96
C ASN A 274 13.53 35.17 35.97
#